data_AF-A0A3T0I1Z8-F1
#
_entry.id   AF-A0A3T0I1Z8-F1
#
_cell.length_a   1.000
_cell.length_b   1.000
_cell.length_c   1.000
_cell.angle_alpha   90.00
_cell.angle_beta   90.00
_cell.angle_gamma   90.00
#
_symmetry.space_group_name_H-M   'P 1'
#
loop_
_entity.id
_entity.type
_entity.pdbx_description
1 polymer ?
#
loop_
_entity_poly.entity_id
_entity_poly.type
_entity_poly.pdbx_seq_one_letter_code
_entity_poly.pdbx_strand_id
1 'polypeptide(L)'
;MRIFESIINHKINTITAEELLKYAKQFNITVNRGQAKKIAEYLKGKNINIFDDRERSKLIKEIAKAAGPETAREVNKLFMELAKS
;
A
#
# COMPACT_ATOMS: atom_id res chain seq x y z
N MET A 1 20.31 6.53 -1.91
CA MET A 1 20.58 6.09 -0.52
C MET A 1 19.47 5.13 -0.10
N ARG A 2 19.80 3.94 0.40
CA ARG A 2 18.82 2.88 0.75
C ARG A 2 18.00 3.14 2.03
N ILE A 3 18.37 4.16 2.80
CA ILE A 3 17.71 4.50 4.08
C ILE A 3 16.25 4.91 3.84
N PHE A 4 16.00 5.74 2.83
CA PHE A 4 14.66 6.22 2.49
C PHE A 4 13.73 5.08 2.11
N GLU A 5 14.20 4.18 1.23
CA GLU A 5 13.45 3.01 0.79
C GLU A 5 13.07 2.12 1.98
N SER A 6 14.01 1.87 2.91
CA SER A 6 13.75 1.10 4.12
C SER A 6 12.72 1.75 5.05
N ILE A 7 12.74 3.09 5.19
CA ILE A 7 11.75 3.82 5.99
C ILE A 7 10.36 3.68 5.38
N ILE A 8 10.24 3.90 4.07
CA ILE A 8 8.95 3.77 3.36
C ILE A 8 8.44 2.33 3.42
N ASN A 9 9.30 1.34 3.16
CA ASN A 9 8.95 -0.07 3.29
C ASN A 9 8.47 -0.39 4.71
N HIS A 10 9.18 0.05 5.75
CA HIS A 10 8.75 -0.18 7.12
C HIS A 10 7.37 0.45 7.41
N LYS A 11 7.13 1.65 6.91
CA LYS A 11 5.87 2.37 7.08
C LYS A 11 4.70 1.69 6.37
N ILE A 12 4.93 1.15 5.17
CA ILE A 12 3.95 0.35 4.42
C ILE A 12 3.64 -0.97 5.14
N ASN A 13 4.67 -1.64 5.66
CA ASN A 13 4.52 -2.93 6.34
C ASN A 13 3.85 -2.85 7.72
N THR A 14 3.86 -1.68 8.32
CA THR A 14 3.22 -1.40 9.61
C THR A 14 1.95 -0.55 9.46
N ILE A 15 1.52 -0.28 8.21
CA ILE A 15 0.37 0.57 7.95
C ILE A 15 -0.91 -0.03 8.50
N THR A 16 -1.70 0.79 9.18
CA THR A 16 -3.03 0.41 9.65
C THR A 16 -4.10 0.80 8.63
N ALA A 17 -5.30 0.24 8.77
CA ALA A 17 -6.43 0.62 7.93
C ALA A 17 -6.73 2.13 8.02
N GLU A 18 -6.54 2.72 9.20
CA GLU A 18 -6.79 4.14 9.46
C GLU A 18 -5.73 5.04 8.83
N GLU A 19 -4.45 4.66 8.98
CA GLU A 19 -3.34 5.31 8.28
C GLU A 19 -3.55 5.25 6.76
N LEU A 20 -3.92 4.08 6.23
CA LEU A 20 -4.16 3.90 4.79
C LEU A 20 -5.31 4.78 4.29
N LEU A 21 -6.42 4.87 5.03
CA LEU A 21 -7.52 5.79 4.71
C LEU A 21 -7.09 7.26 4.77
N LYS A 22 -6.27 7.63 5.76
CA LYS A 22 -5.77 8.99 5.91
C LYS A 22 -4.90 9.39 4.72
N TYR A 23 -3.96 8.54 4.31
CA TYR A 23 -3.15 8.82 3.13
C TYR A 23 -3.98 8.77 1.85
N ALA A 24 -4.90 7.81 1.72
CA ALA A 24 -5.81 7.76 0.57
C ALA A 24 -6.58 9.08 0.42
N LYS A 25 -7.12 9.62 1.53
CA LYS A 25 -7.75 10.94 1.53
C LYS A 25 -6.79 12.07 1.18
N GLN A 26 -5.56 12.05 1.70
CA GLN A 26 -4.54 13.06 1.42
C GLN A 26 -4.16 13.12 -0.07
N PHE A 27 -4.12 11.97 -0.74
CA PHE A 27 -3.77 11.87 -2.17
C PHE A 27 -4.99 11.83 -3.11
N ASN A 28 -6.21 12.11 -2.61
CA ASN A 28 -7.47 12.03 -3.37
C ASN A 28 -7.73 10.65 -4.02
N ILE A 29 -7.34 9.60 -3.30
CA ILE A 29 -7.49 8.19 -3.70
C ILE A 29 -8.73 7.62 -3.02
N THR A 30 -9.58 6.95 -3.80
CA THR A 30 -10.86 6.43 -3.31
C THR A 30 -10.70 5.01 -2.79
N VAL A 31 -10.61 4.87 -1.46
CA VAL A 31 -10.56 3.58 -0.76
C VAL A 31 -11.57 3.56 0.37
N ASN A 32 -12.35 2.48 0.47
CA ASN A 32 -13.30 2.30 1.56
C ASN A 32 -12.64 1.64 2.80
N ARG A 33 -13.28 1.77 3.95
CA ARG A 33 -12.74 1.25 5.22
C ARG A 33 -12.55 -0.28 5.23
N GLY A 34 -13.42 -1.03 4.56
CA GLY A 34 -13.31 -2.49 4.45
C GLY A 34 -12.13 -2.93 3.57
N GLN A 35 -11.90 -2.23 2.47
CA GLN A 35 -10.77 -2.38 1.57
C GLN A 35 -9.47 -2.05 2.30
N ALA A 36 -9.40 -0.89 2.96
CA ALA A 36 -8.25 -0.49 3.76
C ALA A 36 -7.91 -1.50 4.84
N LYS A 37 -8.91 -2.07 5.52
CA LYS A 37 -8.72 -3.12 6.53
C LYS A 37 -8.10 -4.38 5.93
N LYS A 38 -8.67 -4.90 4.83
CA LYS A 38 -8.12 -6.08 4.14
C LYS A 38 -6.68 -5.87 3.68
N ILE A 39 -6.37 -4.68 3.18
CA ILE A 39 -5.01 -4.34 2.71
C ILE A 39 -4.03 -4.25 3.89
N ALA A 40 -4.40 -3.53 4.96
CA ALA A 40 -3.58 -3.43 6.15
C ALA A 40 -3.31 -4.79 6.79
N GLU A 41 -4.33 -5.66 6.87
CA GLU A 41 -4.16 -7.03 7.35
C GLU A 41 -3.23 -7.86 6.44
N TYR A 42 -3.30 -7.66 5.13
CA TYR A 42 -2.40 -8.32 4.18
C TYR A 42 -0.95 -7.84 4.28
N LEU A 43 -0.75 -6.54 4.47
CA LEU A 43 0.57 -5.91 4.54
C LEU A 43 1.28 -6.21 5.86
N LYS A 44 0.51 -6.32 6.94
CA LYS A 44 1.03 -6.53 8.29
C LYS A 44 1.88 -7.82 8.35
N GLY A 45 3.18 -7.64 8.59
CA GLY A 45 4.12 -8.76 8.79
C GLY A 45 4.67 -9.40 7.51
N LYS A 46 4.33 -8.90 6.31
CA LYS A 46 4.86 -9.46 5.05
C LYS A 46 6.23 -8.92 4.62
N ASN A 47 6.70 -7.83 5.24
CA ASN A 47 7.98 -7.20 4.93
C ASN A 47 8.17 -6.93 3.42
N ILE A 48 7.10 -6.43 2.76
CA ILE A 48 7.08 -6.13 1.33
C ILE A 48 8.03 -4.98 1.01
N ASN A 49 8.84 -5.15 -0.03
CA ASN A 49 9.57 -4.05 -0.64
C ASN A 49 8.78 -3.44 -1.81
N ILE A 50 8.28 -2.21 -1.67
CA ILE A 50 7.53 -1.55 -2.76
C ILE A 50 8.42 -1.04 -3.91
N PHE A 51 9.73 -0.97 -3.70
CA PHE A 51 10.72 -0.55 -4.70
C PHE A 51 11.20 -1.72 -5.57
N ASP A 52 10.99 -2.97 -5.13
CA ASP A 52 11.20 -4.14 -5.99
C ASP A 52 9.97 -4.38 -6.86
N ASP A 53 10.16 -4.36 -8.18
CA ASP A 53 9.07 -4.48 -9.13
C ASP A 53 8.32 -5.82 -9.01
N ARG A 54 9.03 -6.90 -8.70
CA ARG A 54 8.43 -8.24 -8.57
C ARG A 54 7.58 -8.34 -7.31
N GLU A 55 8.07 -7.83 -6.19
CA GLU A 55 7.31 -7.78 -4.94
C GLU A 55 6.10 -6.86 -5.05
N ARG A 56 6.28 -5.66 -5.61
CA ARG A 56 5.17 -4.73 -5.86
C ARG A 56 4.10 -5.35 -6.75
N SER A 57 4.48 -5.96 -7.87
CA SER A 57 3.51 -6.58 -8.79
C SER A 57 2.72 -7.72 -8.12
N LYS A 58 3.38 -8.54 -7.26
CA LYS A 58 2.70 -9.54 -6.44
C LYS A 58 1.75 -8.89 -5.44
N LEU A 59 2.18 -7.85 -4.73
CA LEU A 59 1.36 -7.11 -3.78
C LEU A 59 0.08 -6.58 -4.43
N ILE A 60 0.21 -5.90 -5.58
CA ILE A 60 -0.95 -5.34 -6.29
C ILE A 60 -1.91 -6.44 -6.74
N LYS A 61 -1.40 -7.57 -7.24
CA LYS A 61 -2.25 -8.72 -7.60
C LYS A 61 -3.02 -9.28 -6.40
N GLU A 62 -2.38 -9.34 -5.24
CA GLU A 62 -2.98 -9.90 -4.03
C GLU A 62 -4.00 -8.94 -3.44
N ILE A 63 -3.73 -7.64 -3.46
CA ILE A 63 -4.72 -6.60 -3.15
C ILE A 63 -5.91 -6.69 -4.11
N ALA A 64 -5.67 -6.91 -5.41
CA ALA A 64 -6.74 -7.04 -6.40
C ALA A 64 -7.66 -8.22 -6.09
N LYS A 65 -7.11 -9.35 -5.64
CA LYS A 65 -7.89 -10.51 -5.19
C LYS A 65 -8.66 -10.24 -3.89
N ALA A 66 -8.05 -9.54 -2.93
CA ALA A 66 -8.65 -9.34 -1.62
C ALA A 66 -9.72 -8.22 -1.60
N ALA A 67 -9.42 -7.10 -2.26
CA ALA A 67 -10.17 -5.84 -2.16
C ALA A 67 -10.78 -5.39 -3.50
N GLY A 68 -10.41 -6.03 -4.61
CA GLY A 68 -10.89 -5.72 -5.95
C GLY A 68 -9.85 -5.01 -6.83
N PRO A 69 -9.95 -5.13 -8.16
CA PRO A 69 -8.97 -4.56 -9.09
C PRO A 69 -8.92 -3.03 -9.05
N GLU A 70 -10.04 -2.37 -8.76
CA GLU A 70 -10.12 -0.92 -8.63
C GLU A 70 -9.30 -0.43 -7.43
N THR A 71 -9.48 -1.08 -6.27
CA THR A 71 -8.70 -0.78 -5.06
C THR A 71 -7.22 -1.03 -5.27
N ALA A 72 -6.85 -2.11 -5.95
CA ALA A 72 -5.45 -2.39 -6.24
C ALA A 72 -4.78 -1.29 -7.07
N ARG A 73 -5.50 -0.72 -8.04
CA ARG A 73 -5.03 0.44 -8.82
C ARG A 73 -4.84 1.66 -7.93
N GLU A 74 -5.83 1.96 -7.10
CA GLU A 74 -5.82 3.10 -6.18
C GLU A 74 -4.68 2.99 -5.16
N VAL A 75 -4.46 1.81 -4.59
CA VAL A 75 -3.36 1.55 -3.66
C VAL A 75 -2.01 1.60 -4.36
N ASN A 76 -1.90 1.12 -5.60
CA ASN A 76 -0.67 1.27 -6.37
C ASN A 76 -0.31 2.75 -6.58
N LYS A 77 -1.30 3.59 -6.93
CA LYS A 77 -1.09 5.04 -7.01
C LYS A 77 -0.62 5.61 -5.67
N LEU A 78 -1.26 5.20 -4.57
CA LEU A 78 -0.89 5.65 -3.22
C LEU A 78 0.58 5.36 -2.91
N PHE A 79 1.03 4.14 -3.18
CA PHE A 79 2.42 3.75 -2.94
C PHE A 79 3.40 4.53 -3.82
N MET A 80 3.04 4.78 -5.08
CA MET A 80 3.87 5.60 -5.97
C MET A 80 3.98 7.04 -5.47
N GLU A 81 2.91 7.63 -4.97
CA GLU A 81 2.93 8.99 -4.42
C GLU A 81 3.73 9.07 -3.11
N LEU A 82 3.60 8.06 -2.24
CA LEU A 82 4.43 7.93 -1.03
C LEU A 82 5.91 7.73 -1.36
N ALA A 83 6.24 7.01 -2.43
CA ALA A 83 7.62 6.78 -2.86
C ALA A 83 8.26 8.01 -3.53
N LYS A 84 7.45 8.96 -4.04
CA LYS A 84 7.92 10.22 -4.62
C LYS A 84 8.08 11.36 -3.60
N SER A 85 7.45 11.23 -2.41
CA SER A 85 7.43 12.27 -1.37
C SER A 85 8.73 12.40 -0.59
#